data_AF-A0A835NJ55-F1
#
_entry.id   AF-A0A835NJ55-F1
#
_cell.length_a   1.000
_cell.length_b   1.000
_cell.length_c   1.000
_cell.angle_alpha   90.00
_cell.angle_beta   90.00
_cell.angle_gamma   90.00
#
_symmetry.space_group_name_H-M   'P 1'
#
loop_
_entity.id
_entity.type
_entity.pdbx_description
1 polymer ?
#
loop_
_entity_poly.entity_id
_entity_poly.type
_entity_poly.pdbx_seq_one_letter_code
_entity_poly.pdbx_strand_id
1 'polypeptide(L)'
;MPVRGGVVTALKTSTISGWCELDAFVQPRCTRKERCERSSEPRRFASEMKQCVRLTVHPNNISVSQYNVLLVLETYNVPELSAGVNCTFEDLSEMDGLVVGSQIQCISPAAKEVPQIITENGDHHIVQLQLKSKETGMTFASTSFVFYNCSVHNSHLLQ
;
A
#
# COMPACT_ATOMS: atom_id res chain seq x y z
N MET A 1 2.74 -19.66 16.58
CA MET A 1 1.95 -18.96 15.55
C MET A 1 1.77 -17.51 15.96
N PRO A 2 2.32 -16.54 15.23
CA PRO A 2 1.79 -15.18 15.24
C PRO A 2 1.44 -14.67 13.83
N VAL A 3 0.69 -13.58 13.83
CA VAL A 3 -0.32 -13.17 12.86
C VAL A 3 0.27 -12.48 11.62
N ARG A 4 -0.43 -12.65 10.48
CA ARG A 4 -0.28 -11.87 9.23
C ARG A 4 -0.26 -10.37 9.52
N GLY A 5 0.76 -9.67 9.05
CA GLY A 5 0.84 -8.22 8.94
C GLY A 5 1.55 -7.88 7.64
N GLY A 6 1.06 -6.86 6.92
CA GLY A 6 1.43 -6.49 5.56
C GLY A 6 2.93 -6.45 5.28
N VAL A 7 3.29 -6.63 4.01
CA VAL A 7 4.66 -6.81 3.51
C VAL A 7 5.61 -5.72 4.05
N VAL A 8 6.29 -6.01 5.16
CA VAL A 8 7.51 -5.34 5.57
C VAL A 8 8.63 -5.96 4.74
N THR A 9 8.79 -5.51 3.50
CA THR A 9 10.11 -5.61 2.86
C THR A 9 11.07 -4.85 3.78
N ALA A 10 12.11 -5.41 4.39
CA ALA A 10 12.79 -6.69 4.28
C ALA A 10 13.50 -6.98 5.60
N LEU A 11 13.54 -8.26 5.96
CA LEU A 11 14.53 -8.82 6.85
C LEU A 11 15.39 -9.77 6.04
N LYS A 12 16.64 -9.38 5.76
CA LYS A 12 17.74 -10.35 5.73
C LYS A 12 19.03 -9.71 6.23
N THR A 13 19.10 -9.64 7.56
CA THR A 13 20.29 -9.89 8.37
C THR A 13 21.64 -9.60 7.70
N SER A 14 22.09 -8.34 7.74
CA SER A 14 23.51 -7.96 7.62
C SER A 14 23.69 -6.52 8.09
N THR A 15 24.67 -6.31 8.98
CA THR A 15 24.91 -5.16 9.85
C THR A 15 25.18 -3.80 9.16
N ILE A 16 24.99 -3.68 7.83
CA ILE A 16 25.33 -2.45 7.06
C ILE A 16 24.37 -2.25 5.87
N SER A 17 23.06 -2.47 6.05
CA SER A 17 22.10 -2.42 4.93
C SER A 17 20.95 -1.47 5.24
N GLY A 18 20.81 -0.39 4.47
CA GLY A 18 19.70 0.55 4.57
C GLY A 18 18.84 0.61 3.29
N TRP A 19 17.67 1.21 3.41
CA TRP A 19 16.67 1.32 2.34
C TRP A 19 16.96 2.50 1.44
N CYS A 20 16.96 2.28 0.12
CA CYS A 20 16.94 3.35 -0.86
C CYS A 20 15.57 3.47 -1.48
N GLU A 21 14.97 4.64 -1.31
CA GLU A 21 13.63 4.90 -1.85
C GLU A 21 13.64 5.43 -3.28
N LEU A 22 14.79 5.52 -3.93
CA LEU A 22 14.88 5.80 -5.35
C LEU A 22 16.13 5.12 -5.93
N ASP A 23 15.98 3.95 -6.55
CA ASP A 23 16.52 3.70 -7.90
C ASP A 23 16.18 2.32 -8.46
N ALA A 24 16.21 2.27 -9.79
CA ALA A 24 15.60 1.31 -10.69
C ALA A 24 15.96 -0.19 -10.47
N PHE A 25 14.97 -1.02 -10.83
CA PHE A 25 15.00 -2.48 -11.01
C PHE A 25 14.96 -3.36 -9.74
N VAL A 26 13.80 -4.03 -9.54
CA VAL A 26 13.56 -5.20 -8.67
C VAL A 26 13.57 -4.93 -7.17
N GLN A 27 12.37 -4.80 -6.59
CA GLN A 27 12.05 -4.77 -5.15
C GLN A 27 12.76 -3.64 -4.38
N PRO A 28 12.22 -3.17 -3.24
CA PRO A 28 12.94 -2.19 -2.44
C PRO A 28 14.23 -2.85 -1.92
N ARG A 29 15.38 -2.39 -2.44
CA ARG A 29 16.69 -3.04 -2.25
C ARG A 29 17.43 -2.45 -1.07
N CYS A 30 17.92 -3.32 -0.20
CA CYS A 30 18.91 -2.96 0.80
C CYS A 30 20.25 -2.65 0.10
N THR A 31 20.75 -1.42 0.22
CA THR A 31 22.04 -1.02 -0.34
C THR A 31 22.80 -0.11 0.63
N ARG A 32 24.05 0.21 0.28
CA ARG A 32 24.88 1.14 1.06
C ARG A 32 24.53 2.58 0.71
N LYS A 33 24.70 3.47 1.68
CA LYS A 33 24.38 4.90 1.53
C LYS A 33 25.10 5.55 0.34
N GLU A 34 26.37 5.20 0.09
CA GLU A 34 27.14 5.76 -1.03
C GLU A 34 26.65 5.33 -2.43
N ARG A 35 25.86 4.24 -2.53
CA ARG A 35 25.29 3.75 -3.80
C ARG A 35 23.84 4.17 -4.01
N CYS A 36 23.34 4.98 -3.10
CA CYS A 36 21.97 5.44 -3.06
C CYS A 36 21.94 6.88 -3.54
N GLU A 37 21.35 7.09 -4.71
CA GLU A 37 21.25 8.43 -5.27
C GLU A 37 20.43 9.32 -4.32
N ARG A 38 20.90 10.55 -4.10
CA ARG A 38 20.24 11.54 -3.20
C ARG A 38 20.04 11.07 -1.76
N SER A 39 20.85 10.12 -1.27
CA SER A 39 20.77 9.63 0.13
C SER A 39 21.11 10.65 1.21
N SER A 40 21.63 11.82 0.83
CA SER A 40 21.82 12.98 1.70
C SER A 40 20.52 13.74 1.99
N GLU A 41 19.47 13.52 1.19
CA GLU A 41 18.17 14.17 1.39
C GLU A 41 17.38 13.55 2.55
N PRO A 42 16.57 14.35 3.25
CA PRO A 42 15.78 13.88 4.38
C PRO A 42 14.79 12.80 3.93
N ARG A 43 14.75 11.69 4.67
CA ARG A 43 13.81 10.57 4.45
C ARG A 43 13.93 9.88 3.09
N ARG A 44 15.09 9.97 2.42
CA ARG A 44 15.41 9.16 1.22
C ARG A 44 16.20 7.88 1.53
N PHE A 45 16.80 7.79 2.73
CA PHE A 45 17.56 6.64 3.19
C PHE A 45 17.17 6.24 4.62
N ALA A 46 16.80 4.97 4.82
CA ALA A 46 16.48 4.43 6.14
C ALA A 46 17.59 3.48 6.62
N SER A 47 18.31 3.87 7.67
CA SER A 47 19.34 3.05 8.33
C SER A 47 18.81 2.25 9.52
N GLU A 48 17.70 2.70 10.12
CA GLU A 48 17.09 2.08 11.28
C GLU A 48 15.65 1.64 10.98
N MET A 49 15.15 0.59 11.66
CA MET A 49 13.77 0.11 11.49
C MET A 49 12.72 1.21 11.76
N LYS A 50 13.01 2.17 12.64
CA LYS A 50 12.12 3.30 12.95
C LYS A 50 11.98 4.30 11.79
N GLN A 51 12.90 4.25 10.82
CA GLN A 51 12.94 5.10 9.64
C GLN A 51 12.27 4.44 8.43
N CYS A 52 11.83 3.18 8.53
CA CYS A 52 11.04 2.54 7.48
C CYS A 52 9.71 3.28 7.28
N VAL A 53 9.28 3.34 6.03
CA VAL A 53 7.99 3.91 5.67
C VAL A 53 6.86 3.14 6.35
N ARG A 54 5.90 3.89 6.89
CA ARG A 54 4.66 3.33 7.43
C ARG A 54 3.50 3.92 6.67
N LEU A 55 2.54 3.06 6.36
CA LEU A 55 1.31 3.42 5.66
C LEU A 55 0.12 2.93 6.48
N THR A 56 -0.82 3.82 6.73
CA THR A 56 -2.14 3.49 7.31
C THR A 56 -3.23 4.03 6.39
N VAL A 57 -4.36 3.34 6.35
CA VAL A 57 -5.49 3.69 5.48
C VAL A 57 -6.78 3.72 6.28
N HIS A 58 -7.63 4.72 6.01
CA HIS A 58 -8.95 4.87 6.60
C HIS A 58 -10.00 5.21 5.53
N PRO A 59 -11.11 4.46 5.44
CA PRO A 59 -11.34 3.17 6.10
C PRO A 59 -10.39 2.08 5.57
N ASN A 60 -10.09 1.06 6.39
CA ASN A 60 -9.24 -0.07 5.98
C ASN A 60 -10.02 -1.25 5.39
N ASN A 61 -11.34 -1.13 5.34
CA ASN A 61 -12.24 -2.11 4.77
C ASN A 61 -13.41 -1.42 4.07
N ILE A 62 -13.92 -2.04 3.00
CA ILE A 62 -15.14 -1.64 2.32
C ILE A 62 -15.89 -2.85 1.81
N SER A 63 -17.20 -2.70 1.62
CA SER A 63 -17.99 -3.73 0.96
C SER A 63 -17.68 -3.77 -0.53
N VAL A 64 -17.66 -4.96 -1.13
CA VAL A 64 -17.56 -5.13 -2.61
C VAL A 64 -18.67 -4.40 -3.38
N SER A 65 -19.81 -4.12 -2.74
CA SER A 65 -20.92 -3.37 -3.33
C SER A 65 -20.74 -1.85 -3.23
N GLN A 66 -19.81 -1.38 -2.39
CA GLN A 66 -19.44 0.03 -2.30
C GLN A 66 -18.41 0.36 -3.38
N TYR A 67 -18.62 1.48 -4.05
CA TYR A 67 -17.73 1.98 -5.10
C TYR A 67 -17.49 3.48 -4.88
N ASN A 68 -16.38 3.98 -5.41
CA ASN A 68 -15.97 5.37 -5.29
C ASN A 68 -15.87 5.88 -3.85
N VAL A 69 -15.45 5.03 -2.91
CA VAL A 69 -15.24 5.41 -1.52
C VAL A 69 -13.94 6.19 -1.40
N LEU A 70 -13.97 7.33 -0.73
CA LEU A 70 -12.79 8.11 -0.42
C LEU A 70 -11.97 7.41 0.67
N LEU A 71 -10.73 7.04 0.33
CA LEU A 71 -9.73 6.49 1.24
C LEU A 71 -8.73 7.58 1.60
N VAL A 72 -8.51 7.76 2.89
CA VAL A 72 -7.48 8.66 3.42
C VAL A 72 -6.32 7.81 3.91
N LEU A 73 -5.16 8.02 3.30
CA LEU A 73 -3.93 7.34 3.64
C LEU A 73 -2.99 8.29 4.37
N GLU A 74 -2.44 7.83 5.50
CA GLU A 74 -1.40 8.55 6.23
C GLU A 74 -0.07 7.84 6.05
N THR A 75 0.96 8.63 5.74
CA THR A 75 2.32 8.14 5.52
C THR A 75 3.29 8.75 6.50
N TYR A 76 4.21 7.94 6.99
CA TYR A 76 5.29 8.37 7.88
C TYR A 76 6.64 7.97 7.29
N ASN A 77 7.66 8.79 7.54
CA ASN A 77 9.02 8.61 7.02
C ASN A 77 9.13 8.63 5.49
N VAL A 78 8.19 9.26 4.78
CA VAL A 78 8.25 9.41 3.32
C VAL A 78 8.97 10.71 2.90
N PRO A 79 9.66 10.72 1.75
CA PRO A 79 10.17 11.94 1.14
C PRO A 79 9.01 12.81 0.63
N GLU A 80 9.33 13.99 0.09
CA GLU A 80 8.33 14.87 -0.50
C GLU A 80 7.67 14.22 -1.73
N LEU A 81 6.34 14.26 -1.80
CA LEU A 81 5.53 13.57 -2.82
C LEU A 81 4.95 14.53 -3.86
N SER A 82 5.62 15.65 -4.13
CA SER A 82 5.13 16.73 -5.01
C SER A 82 5.01 16.33 -6.48
N ALA A 83 5.70 15.28 -6.93
CA ALA A 83 5.51 14.68 -8.25
C ALA A 83 4.16 13.94 -8.40
N GLY A 84 3.49 13.63 -7.28
CA GLY A 84 2.24 12.88 -7.22
C GLY A 84 2.43 11.38 -6.99
N VAL A 85 1.33 10.72 -6.64
CA VAL A 85 1.30 9.30 -6.24
C VAL A 85 0.08 8.62 -6.83
N ASN A 86 0.20 7.34 -7.16
CA ASN A 86 -0.91 6.47 -7.50
C ASN A 86 -1.16 5.44 -6.38
N CYS A 87 -2.43 5.16 -6.11
CA CYS A 87 -2.86 4.07 -5.27
C CYS A 87 -3.14 2.85 -6.13
N THR A 88 -2.33 1.79 -5.95
CA THR A 88 -2.46 0.55 -6.69
C THR A 88 -3.03 -0.53 -5.78
N PHE A 89 -4.15 -1.14 -6.17
CA PHE A 89 -4.76 -2.25 -5.44
C PHE A 89 -4.26 -3.56 -6.06
N GLU A 90 -3.10 -4.04 -5.58
CA GLU A 90 -2.40 -5.21 -6.12
C GLU A 90 -2.26 -5.13 -7.65
N ASP A 91 -2.73 -6.12 -8.40
CA ASP A 91 -2.75 -6.11 -9.88
C ASP A 91 -4.15 -5.76 -10.43
N LEU A 92 -5.07 -5.32 -9.58
CA LEU A 92 -6.49 -5.13 -9.93
C LEU A 92 -6.75 -3.78 -10.59
N SER A 93 -6.23 -2.72 -9.98
CA SER A 93 -6.55 -1.35 -10.39
C SER A 93 -5.52 -0.34 -9.88
N GLU A 94 -5.31 0.73 -10.64
CA GLU A 94 -4.43 1.85 -10.30
C GLU A 94 -5.25 3.15 -10.37
N MET A 95 -5.30 3.87 -9.25
CA MET A 95 -6.10 5.08 -9.05
C MET A 95 -5.18 6.27 -8.77
N ASP A 96 -5.54 7.45 -9.29
CA ASP A 96 -4.82 8.68 -8.97
C ASP A 96 -4.97 9.04 -7.48
N GLY A 97 -3.85 9.36 -6.84
CA GLY A 97 -3.80 9.84 -5.46
C GLY A 97 -3.58 11.35 -5.39
N LEU A 98 -4.44 12.04 -4.66
CA LEU A 98 -4.29 13.47 -4.37
C LEU A 98 -3.53 13.65 -3.06
N VAL A 99 -2.37 14.32 -3.13
CA VAL A 99 -1.55 14.62 -1.95
C VAL A 99 -2.04 15.92 -1.31
N VAL A 100 -2.51 15.84 -0.05
CA VAL A 100 -2.99 16.98 0.74
C VAL A 100 -2.21 17.03 2.05
N GLY A 101 -1.17 17.87 2.11
CA GLY A 101 -0.28 17.93 3.27
C GLY A 101 0.49 16.63 3.47
N SER A 102 0.27 15.94 4.60
CA SER A 102 0.85 14.63 4.92
C SER A 102 -0.09 13.44 4.63
N GLN A 103 -1.26 13.72 4.04
CA GLN A 103 -2.26 12.71 3.71
C GLN A 103 -2.35 12.52 2.19
N ILE A 104 -2.73 11.32 1.78
CA ILE A 104 -3.00 10.97 0.39
C ILE A 104 -4.45 10.53 0.31
N GLN A 105 -5.21 11.14 -0.59
CA GLN A 105 -6.61 10.81 -0.83
C GLN A 105 -6.72 10.01 -2.12
N CYS A 106 -7.28 8.81 -2.02
CA CYS A 106 -7.50 7.92 -3.16
C CYS A 106 -8.94 7.45 -3.20
N ILE A 107 -9.43 7.10 -4.38
CA ILE A 107 -10.77 6.54 -4.55
C ILE A 107 -10.65 5.03 -4.66
N SER A 108 -11.55 4.31 -3.99
CA SER A 108 -11.63 2.84 -4.11
C SER A 108 -12.07 2.44 -5.53
N PRO A 109 -11.55 1.33 -6.08
CA PRO A 109 -11.93 0.86 -7.41
C PRO A 109 -13.42 0.53 -7.49
N ALA A 110 -13.95 0.52 -8.71
CA ALA A 110 -15.36 0.19 -8.93
C ALA A 110 -15.62 -1.31 -8.74
N ALA A 111 -16.85 -1.67 -8.33
CA ALA A 111 -17.26 -3.07 -8.15
C ALA A 111 -17.08 -3.97 -9.40
N LYS A 112 -17.02 -3.36 -10.60
CA LYS A 112 -16.75 -4.08 -11.86
C LYS A 112 -15.27 -4.43 -12.05
N GLU A 113 -14.38 -3.69 -11.39
CA GLU A 113 -12.91 -3.84 -11.47
C GLU A 113 -12.38 -4.73 -10.34
N VAL A 114 -13.15 -4.90 -9.26
CA VAL A 114 -12.90 -5.92 -8.25
C VAL A 114 -13.34 -7.27 -8.84
N PRO A 115 -12.43 -8.24 -9.07
CA PRO A 115 -12.78 -9.49 -9.72
C PRO A 115 -13.96 -10.18 -9.04
N GLN A 116 -14.98 -10.56 -9.81
CA GLN A 116 -16.13 -11.33 -9.31
C GLN A 116 -15.69 -12.67 -8.67
N ILE A 117 -14.55 -13.20 -9.10
CA ILE A 117 -13.90 -14.41 -8.58
C ILE A 117 -13.61 -14.29 -7.07
N ILE A 118 -13.41 -13.07 -6.56
CA ILE A 118 -13.12 -12.81 -5.14
C ILE A 118 -14.33 -13.11 -4.25
N THR A 119 -15.55 -13.11 -4.81
CA THR A 119 -16.80 -13.38 -4.07
C THR A 119 -17.29 -14.83 -4.13
N GLU A 120 -16.64 -15.71 -4.90
CA GLU A 120 -17.06 -17.13 -4.98
C GLU A 120 -16.54 -17.99 -3.80
N ASN A 121 -15.50 -17.56 -3.08
CA ASN A 121 -14.75 -18.43 -2.16
C ASN A 121 -14.65 -17.95 -0.68
N GLY A 122 -15.22 -16.80 -0.29
CA GLY A 122 -15.20 -16.36 1.11
C GLY A 122 -15.88 -15.02 1.44
N ASP A 123 -16.16 -14.80 2.73
CA ASP A 123 -16.85 -13.61 3.25
C ASP A 123 -16.05 -12.31 3.09
N HIS A 124 -14.71 -12.43 2.94
CA HIS A 124 -13.79 -11.31 2.78
C HIS A 124 -12.54 -11.70 1.98
N HIS A 125 -11.87 -10.68 1.45
CA HIS A 125 -10.64 -10.79 0.71
C HIS A 125 -9.69 -9.65 1.07
N ILE A 126 -8.42 -10.00 1.24
CA ILE A 126 -7.38 -9.06 1.67
C ILE A 126 -6.47 -8.82 0.47
N VAL A 127 -6.45 -7.58 -0.03
CA VAL A 127 -5.53 -7.14 -1.08
C VAL A 127 -4.40 -6.31 -0.47
N GLN A 128 -3.29 -6.19 -1.20
CA GLN A 128 -2.23 -5.24 -0.86
C GLN A 128 -2.50 -3.90 -1.55
N LEU A 129 -2.91 -2.89 -0.78
CA LEU A 129 -2.95 -1.50 -1.24
C LEU A 129 -1.53 -0.93 -1.20
N GLN A 130 -1.06 -0.48 -2.35
CA GLN A 130 0.28 -0.02 -2.61
C GLN A 130 0.29 1.45 -3.02
N LEU A 131 1.32 2.19 -2.62
CA LEU A 131 1.57 3.54 -3.09
C LEU A 131 2.73 3.56 -4.07
N LYS A 132 2.47 4.06 -5.27
CA LYS A 132 3.42 4.14 -6.38
C LYS A 132 3.76 5.59 -6.70
N SER A 133 5.04 5.93 -6.64
CA SER A 133 5.50 7.29 -6.93
C SER A 133 5.39 7.58 -8.42
N LYS A 134 4.87 8.74 -8.81
CA LYS A 134 4.89 9.20 -10.21
C LYS A 134 6.28 9.64 -10.67
N GLU A 135 7.17 10.01 -9.74
CA GLU A 135 8.55 10.39 -10.05
C GLU A 135 9.33 9.19 -10.63
N THR A 136 9.13 8.01 -10.07
CA THR A 136 9.90 6.80 -10.42
C THR A 136 9.11 5.66 -11.02
N GLY A 137 7.78 5.69 -10.92
CA GLY A 137 6.91 4.59 -11.28
C GLY A 137 7.01 3.38 -10.35
N MET A 138 7.65 3.51 -9.18
CA MET A 138 7.91 2.40 -8.26
C MET A 138 7.03 2.46 -7.01
N THR A 139 6.65 1.28 -6.52
CA THR A 139 5.95 1.12 -5.23
C THR A 139 6.92 1.30 -4.07
N PHE A 140 6.57 2.19 -3.13
CA PHE A 140 7.40 2.49 -1.96
C PHE A 140 6.74 2.15 -0.61
N ALA A 141 5.42 1.97 -0.58
CA ALA A 141 4.69 1.61 0.62
C ALA A 141 3.54 0.66 0.31
N SER A 142 3.16 -0.17 1.28
CA SER A 142 1.99 -1.04 1.17
C SER A 142 1.29 -1.21 2.52
N THR A 143 0.00 -1.51 2.46
CA THR A 143 -0.83 -1.89 3.61
C THR A 143 -1.87 -2.91 3.15
N SER A 144 -2.34 -3.73 4.09
CA SER A 144 -3.47 -4.62 3.83
C SER A 144 -4.77 -3.81 3.76
N PHE A 145 -5.60 -4.12 2.77
CA PHE A 145 -6.93 -3.53 2.60
C PHE A 145 -7.96 -4.66 2.38
N VAL A 146 -9.12 -4.55 3.02
CA VAL A 146 -10.09 -5.66 3.07
C VAL A 146 -11.35 -5.32 2.27
N PHE A 147 -11.64 -6.14 1.27
CA PHE A 147 -12.95 -6.16 0.62
C PHE A 147 -13.81 -7.24 1.27
N TYR A 148 -15.03 -6.91 1.72
CA TYR A 148 -15.95 -7.90 2.28
C TYR A 148 -17.27 -7.94 1.52
N ASN A 149 -17.90 -9.12 1.48
CA ASN A 149 -19.19 -9.29 0.83
C ASN A 149 -20.23 -9.80 1.83
N CYS A 150 -21.09 -8.90 2.33
CA CYS A 150 -22.18 -9.29 3.23
C CYS A 150 -23.30 -10.09 2.54
N SER A 151 -23.35 -10.11 1.20
CA SER A 151 -24.40 -10.80 0.43
C SER A 151 -24.25 -12.33 0.44
N VAL A 152 -23.08 -12.84 0.87
CA VAL A 152 -22.78 -14.28 0.95
C VAL A 152 -23.49 -14.93 2.15
N HIS A 153 -23.85 -14.15 3.17
CA HIS A 153 -24.70 -14.60 4.28
C HIS A 153 -26.18 -14.58 3.89
N ASN A 154 -26.58 -15.55 3.06
CA ASN A 154 -27.98 -15.82 2.75
C ASN A 154 -28.60 -16.78 3.80
N SER A 155 -28.42 -16.48 5.08
CA SER A 155 -29.03 -17.24 6.19
C SER A 155 -29.86 -16.32 7.07
N HIS A 156 -30.92 -15.75 6.49
CA HIS A 156 -32.12 -15.39 7.23
C HIS A 156 -33.35 -15.73 6.38
N LEU A 157 -33.47 -17.03 6.04
CA LEU A 157 -34.71 -17.62 5.55
C LEU A 157 -35.24 -18.57 6.64
N LEU A 158 -36.15 -18.00 7.44
CA LEU A 158 -37.27 -18.62 8.15
C LEU A 158 -36.97 -19.87 9.01
N GLN A 159 -36.88 -19.64 10.33
CA GLN A 159 -37.39 -20.58 11.33
C GLN A 159 -38.58 -19.93 12.03
#